data_AF-A0A510KUC2-F1
#
_entry.id   AF-A0A510KUC2-F1
#
_cell.length_a   1.000
_cell.length_b   1.000
_cell.length_c   1.000
_cell.angle_alpha   90.00
_cell.angle_beta   90.00
_cell.angle_gamma   90.00
#
_symmetry.space_group_name_H-M   'P 1'
#
loop_
_entity.id
_entity.type
_entity.pdbx_description
1 polymer ?
#
loop_
_entity_poly.entity_id
_entity_poly.type
_entity_poly.pdbx_seq_one_letter_code
_entity_poly.pdbx_strand_id
1 'polypeptide(L)'
;MEFNEELFENIVKNKGHKQASSMYKRIVEAINEFEENIKDDEQASVIVSAFANTPILINEVGFWDPDIIVFYGSMEGVGSNVQVFQHITQLNLCLIASKRPHPEKPRRKIGFLVDSQED
;
A
#
# COMPACT_ATOMS: atom_id res chain seq x y z
N MET A 1 -13.15 12.86 -3.00
CA MET A 1 -12.98 11.43 -3.31
C MET A 1 -14.39 10.86 -3.38
N GLU A 2 -14.84 10.51 -4.57
CA GLU A 2 -16.09 9.82 -4.75
C GLU A 2 -15.90 8.34 -4.37
N PHE A 3 -16.97 7.69 -3.91
CA PHE A 3 -16.95 6.28 -3.55
C PHE A 3 -16.84 5.42 -4.82
N ASN A 4 -15.93 4.44 -4.83
CA ASN A 4 -15.77 3.51 -5.95
C ASN A 4 -16.57 2.21 -5.71
N GLU A 5 -17.66 2.08 -6.47
CA GLU A 5 -18.56 0.93 -6.40
C GLU A 5 -17.95 -0.35 -6.99
N GLU A 6 -17.05 -0.24 -7.98
CA GLU A 6 -16.38 -1.38 -8.60
C GLU A 6 -15.37 -2.04 -7.65
N LEU A 7 -14.54 -1.23 -6.98
CA LEU A 7 -13.64 -1.72 -5.93
C LEU A 7 -14.42 -2.39 -4.81
N PHE A 8 -15.52 -1.76 -4.36
CA PHE A 8 -16.37 -2.33 -3.33
C PHE A 8 -16.90 -3.71 -3.74
N GLU A 9 -17.41 -3.83 -4.97
CA GLU A 9 -17.89 -5.10 -5.51
C GLU A 9 -16.77 -6.15 -5.63
N ASN A 10 -15.56 -5.77 -6.03
CA ASN A 10 -14.39 -6.65 -6.08
C ASN A 10 -14.00 -7.15 -4.68
N ILE A 11 -14.01 -6.26 -3.68
CA ILE A 11 -13.76 -6.59 -2.27
C ILE A 11 -14.78 -7.61 -1.76
N VAL A 12 -16.07 -7.40 -2.08
CA VAL A 12 -17.18 -8.24 -1.61
C VAL A 12 -17.18 -9.62 -2.29
N LYS A 13 -16.78 -9.72 -3.57
CA LYS A 13 -16.84 -10.97 -4.34
C LYS A 13 -15.66 -11.93 -4.11
N ASN A 14 -14.52 -11.45 -3.63
CA ASN A 14 -13.28 -12.24 -3.61
C ASN A 14 -13.15 -13.17 -2.39
N LYS A 15 -13.78 -14.35 -2.42
CA LYS A 15 -13.88 -15.31 -1.29
C LYS A 15 -12.59 -16.05 -0.87
N GLY A 16 -11.43 -15.77 -1.50
CA GLY A 16 -10.14 -16.46 -1.25
C GLY A 16 -9.33 -15.93 -0.04
N HIS A 17 -10.00 -15.57 1.05
CA HIS A 17 -9.53 -14.59 2.06
C HIS A 17 -8.42 -15.02 3.05
N LYS A 18 -7.82 -16.22 2.95
CA LYS A 18 -6.97 -16.76 4.03
C LYS A 18 -5.46 -16.58 3.85
N GLN A 19 -5.01 -16.04 2.72
CA GLN A 19 -3.58 -15.88 2.43
C GLN A 19 -3.19 -14.41 2.34
N ALA A 20 -1.98 -14.10 2.78
CA ALA A 20 -1.39 -12.79 2.67
C ALA A 20 -1.30 -12.33 1.21
N SER A 21 -1.02 -13.23 0.27
CA SER A 21 -1.03 -12.96 -1.18
C SER A 21 -2.37 -12.44 -1.71
N SER A 22 -3.49 -12.93 -1.15
CA SER A 22 -4.84 -12.46 -1.49
C SER A 22 -5.14 -11.09 -0.88
N MET A 23 -4.69 -10.84 0.36
CA MET A 23 -4.80 -9.53 0.99
C MET A 23 -3.92 -8.48 0.30
N TYR A 24 -2.71 -8.86 -0.08
CA TYR A 24 -1.76 -8.04 -0.83
C TYR A 24 -2.37 -7.47 -2.11
N LYS A 25 -2.99 -8.32 -2.94
CA LYS A 25 -3.63 -7.87 -4.20
C LYS A 25 -4.66 -6.76 -3.94
N ARG A 26 -5.52 -6.94 -2.93
CA ARG A 26 -6.53 -5.94 -2.54
C ARG A 26 -5.91 -4.65 -2.01
N ILE A 27 -4.81 -4.73 -1.26
CA ILE A 27 -4.09 -3.54 -0.76
C ILE A 27 -3.47 -2.78 -1.93
N VAL A 28 -2.82 -3.47 -2.86
CA VAL A 28 -2.20 -2.86 -4.04
C VAL A 28 -3.26 -2.19 -4.92
N GLU A 29 -4.38 -2.87 -5.18
CA GLU A 29 -5.52 -2.31 -5.93
C GLU A 29 -6.05 -1.04 -5.24
N ALA A 30 -6.31 -1.10 -3.93
CA ALA A 30 -6.79 0.04 -3.16
C ALA A 30 -5.79 1.22 -3.14
N ILE A 31 -4.48 0.96 -3.08
CA ILE A 31 -3.46 2.02 -3.15
C ILE A 31 -3.44 2.66 -4.53
N ASN A 32 -3.39 1.87 -5.60
CA ASN A 32 -3.34 2.40 -6.96
C ASN A 32 -4.57 3.27 -7.26
N GLU A 33 -5.75 2.80 -6.87
CA GLU A 33 -6.98 3.56 -7.04
C GLU A 33 -7.01 4.84 -6.18
N PHE A 34 -6.57 4.76 -4.93
CA PHE A 34 -6.43 5.95 -4.09
C PHE A 34 -5.50 6.97 -4.76
N GLU A 35 -4.40 6.51 -5.33
CA GLU A 35 -3.43 7.34 -6.03
C GLU A 35 -3.99 7.96 -7.33
N GLU A 36 -4.88 7.28 -8.05
CA GLU A 36 -5.58 7.87 -9.21
C GLU A 36 -6.47 9.08 -8.82
N ASN A 37 -6.86 9.17 -7.55
CA ASN A 37 -7.78 10.19 -7.04
C ASN A 37 -7.11 11.33 -6.26
N ILE A 38 -5.78 11.41 -6.24
CA ILE A 38 -4.99 12.47 -5.59
C ILE A 38 -4.15 13.25 -6.60
N LYS A 39 -3.59 14.40 -6.19
CA LYS A 39 -2.83 15.27 -7.09
C LYS A 39 -1.55 14.62 -7.59
N ASP A 40 -1.08 15.03 -8.76
CA ASP A 40 0.15 14.52 -9.39
C ASP A 40 1.42 14.70 -8.53
N ASP A 41 1.43 15.71 -7.65
CA ASP A 41 2.51 15.99 -6.71
C ASP A 41 2.36 15.25 -5.35
N GLU A 42 1.35 14.39 -5.22
CA GLU A 42 1.04 13.58 -4.04
C GLU A 42 1.17 12.08 -4.32
N GLN A 43 1.40 11.29 -3.27
CA GLN A 43 1.42 9.83 -3.30
C GLN A 43 0.74 9.26 -2.04
N ALA A 44 0.44 7.97 -2.05
CA ALA A 44 -0.14 7.30 -0.89
C ALA A 44 0.88 7.16 0.26
N SER A 45 0.40 7.45 1.47
CA SER A 45 1.06 7.11 2.73
C SER A 45 0.12 6.26 3.59
N VAL A 46 0.67 5.31 4.35
CA VAL A 46 -0.09 4.57 5.37
C VAL A 46 0.11 5.14 6.75
N ILE A 47 -0.96 5.19 7.53
CA ILE A 47 -0.87 5.17 8.99
C ILE A 47 -1.24 3.76 9.45
N VAL A 48 -0.27 3.06 10.04
CA VAL A 48 -0.49 1.74 10.65
C VAL A 48 -0.68 1.94 12.14
N SER A 49 -1.90 1.67 12.62
CA SER A 49 -2.39 2.00 13.96
C SER A 49 -1.55 1.45 15.13
N ALA A 50 -0.61 0.55 14.89
CA ALA A 50 0.16 -0.14 15.94
C ALA A 50 1.48 0.54 16.33
N PHE A 51 2.08 1.43 15.51
CA PHE A 51 3.49 1.81 15.72
C PHE A 51 3.82 3.29 15.80
N ALA A 52 3.06 4.19 15.18
CA ALA A 52 3.30 5.62 15.29
C ALA A 52 2.09 6.37 14.74
N ASN A 53 1.71 7.48 15.36
CA ASN A 53 0.81 8.45 14.73
C ASN A 53 1.49 9.17 13.53
N THR A 54 2.60 8.62 13.02
CA THR A 54 3.40 9.17 11.93
C THR A 54 3.12 8.37 10.66
N PRO A 55 2.67 9.03 9.59
CA PRO A 55 2.51 8.39 8.29
C PRO A 55 3.83 7.87 7.73
N ILE A 56 3.72 6.76 6.99
CA ILE A 56 4.79 6.15 6.24
C ILE A 56 4.48 6.35 4.76
N LEU A 57 5.37 7.03 4.04
CA LEU A 57 5.31 7.11 2.59
C LEU A 57 5.57 5.71 2.03
N ILE A 58 4.60 5.16 1.32
CA ILE A 58 4.70 3.79 0.77
C ILE A 58 5.59 3.81 -0.45
N ASN A 59 6.58 2.94 -0.46
CA ASN A 59 7.43 2.68 -1.63
C ASN A 59 7.10 1.33 -2.27
N GLU A 60 6.74 0.34 -1.46
CA GLU A 60 6.38 -1.00 -1.91
C GLU A 60 5.54 -1.73 -0.86
N VAL A 61 4.76 -2.71 -1.29
CA VAL A 61 4.09 -3.67 -0.42
C VAL A 61 4.60 -5.07 -0.76
N GLY A 62 4.86 -5.88 0.25
CA GLY A 62 5.18 -7.29 0.14
C GLY A 62 4.23 -8.15 0.94
N PHE A 63 4.35 -9.46 0.77
CA PHE A 63 3.60 -10.44 1.55
C PHE A 63 4.47 -11.66 1.83
N TRP A 64 4.13 -12.38 2.89
CA TRP A 64 4.65 -13.69 3.19
C TRP A 64 3.49 -14.58 3.61
N ASP A 65 3.15 -15.53 2.72
CA ASP A 65 2.09 -16.48 3.01
C ASP A 65 2.47 -17.39 4.19
N PRO A 66 1.50 -17.70 5.08
CA PRO A 66 0.07 -17.45 4.89
C PRO A 66 -0.44 -16.10 5.40
N ASP A 67 0.31 -15.32 6.18
CA ASP A 67 -0.31 -14.38 7.12
C ASP A 67 0.39 -13.03 7.36
N ILE A 68 1.49 -12.72 6.67
CA ILE A 68 2.19 -11.43 6.87
C ILE A 68 2.07 -10.53 5.65
N ILE A 69 1.74 -9.26 5.88
CA ILE A 69 1.93 -8.14 4.94
C ILE A 69 3.12 -7.32 5.41
N VAL A 70 3.95 -6.85 4.47
CA VAL A 70 5.09 -5.98 4.75
C VAL A 70 4.91 -4.67 3.99
N PHE A 71 4.95 -3.54 4.71
CA PHE A 71 5.01 -2.22 4.10
C PHE A 71 6.44 -1.72 4.10
N TYR A 72 6.95 -1.34 2.93
CA TYR A 72 8.26 -0.71 2.76
C TYR A 72 8.06 0.75 2.45
N GLY A 73 8.80 1.62 3.14
CA GLY A 73 8.61 3.05 2.97
C GLY A 73 9.67 3.89 3.65
N SER A 74 9.33 5.16 3.81
CA SER A 74 10.10 6.12 4.59
C SER A 74 9.18 6.91 5.51
N MET A 75 9.65 7.27 6.70
CA MET A 75 8.91 8.16 7.60
C MET A 75 8.73 9.54 6.96
N GLU A 76 7.50 10.04 6.92
CA GLU A 76 7.20 11.37 6.41
C GLU A 76 7.98 12.44 7.19
N GLY A 77 8.59 13.40 6.47
CA GLY A 77 9.38 14.50 7.04
C GLY A 77 10.79 14.13 7.53
N VAL A 78 11.06 12.88 7.92
CA VAL A 78 12.38 12.42 8.41
C VAL A 78 13.17 11.71 7.31
N GLY A 79 12.49 11.00 6.40
CA GLY A 79 13.13 10.28 5.29
C GLY A 79 13.82 8.96 5.68
N SER A 80 13.85 8.61 6.97
CA SER A 80 14.37 7.31 7.43
C SER A 80 13.58 6.15 6.85
N ASN A 81 14.28 5.16 6.29
CA ASN A 81 13.67 3.92 5.80
C ASN A 81 12.95 3.19 6.94
N VAL A 82 11.77 2.66 6.64
CA VAL A 82 10.96 1.88 7.57
C VAL A 82 10.39 0.65 6.88
N GLN A 83 10.29 -0.43 7.65
CA GLN A 83 9.57 -1.64 7.28
C GLN A 83 8.59 -1.98 8.39
N VAL A 84 7.33 -2.22 8.02
CA VAL A 84 6.29 -2.61 8.98
C VAL A 84 5.72 -3.95 8.59
N PHE A 85 5.89 -4.93 9.49
CA PHE A 85 5.32 -6.26 9.36
C PHE A 85 3.97 -6.29 10.08
N GLN A 86 2.93 -6.73 9.40
CA GLN A 86 1.57 -6.80 9.93
C GLN A 86 0.99 -8.18 9.66
N HIS A 87 0.49 -8.82 10.71
CA HIS A 87 -0.30 -10.04 10.54
C HIS A 87 -1.66 -9.70 9.94
N ILE A 88 -2.15 -10.49 8.98
CA ILE A 88 -3.39 -10.22 8.23
C ILE A 88 -4.63 -10.04 9.12
N THR A 89 -4.66 -10.67 10.30
CA THR A 89 -5.79 -10.54 11.25
C THR A 89 -5.74 -9.27 12.09
N GLN A 90 -4.62 -8.57 12.12
CA GLN A 90 -4.40 -7.36 12.92
C GLN A 90 -4.31 -6.10 12.04
N LEU A 91 -4.32 -6.27 10.73
CA LEU A 91 -4.09 -5.19 9.79
C LEU A 91 -5.27 -4.19 9.81
N ASN A 92 -4.98 -3.00 10.31
CA ASN A 92 -5.80 -1.81 10.14
C ASN A 92 -4.89 -0.72 9.53
N LEU A 93 -5.26 -0.23 8.35
CA LEU A 93 -4.51 0.81 7.64
C LEU A 93 -5.43 1.97 7.27
N CYS A 94 -4.86 3.16 7.23
CA CYS A 94 -5.47 4.36 6.68
C CYS A 94 -4.55 4.90 5.58
N LEU A 95 -5.11 5.14 4.39
CA LEU A 95 -4.40 5.81 3.29
C LEU A 95 -4.62 7.32 3.40
N ILE A 96 -3.54 8.08 3.31
CA ILE A 96 -3.56 9.54 3.22
C ILE A 96 -2.70 10.00 2.05
N ALA A 97 -2.99 11.20 1.54
CA ALA A 97 -2.18 11.83 0.50
C ALA A 97 -1.02 12.60 1.15
N SER A 98 0.21 12.26 0.77
CA SER A 98 1.44 12.95 1.20
C SER A 98 2.18 13.54 0.02
N LYS A 99 2.93 14.62 0.24
CA LYS A 99 3.77 15.21 -0.82
C LYS A 99 4.86 14.25 -1.26
N ARG A 100 5.08 14.19 -2.57
CA ARG A 100 6.13 13.39 -3.17
C ARG A 100 7.49 14.03 -2.91
N PRO A 101 8.53 13.23 -2.56
CA PRO A 101 9.90 13.75 -2.47
C PRO A 101 10.45 14.24 -3.83
N HIS A 102 9.99 13.61 -4.91
CA HIS A 102 10.42 13.84 -6.29
C HIS A 102 9.22 13.96 -7.24
N PRO A 103 8.44 15.06 -7.18
CA PRO A 103 7.24 15.24 -8.00
C PRO A 103 7.55 15.32 -9.50
N GLU A 104 8.80 15.62 -9.88
CA GLU A 104 9.27 15.67 -11.26
C GLU A 104 9.37 14.31 -11.96
N LYS A 105 9.40 13.22 -11.19
CA LYS A 105 9.40 11.85 -11.74
C LYS A 105 7.95 11.36 -11.90
N PRO A 106 7.67 10.34 -12.72
CA PRO A 106 6.37 9.66 -12.66
C PRO A 106 6.15 9.01 -11.29
N ARG A 107 4.89 8.88 -10.86
CA ARG A 107 4.57 8.13 -9.64
C ARG A 107 4.95 6.66 -9.84
N ARG A 108 5.58 6.05 -8.84
CA ARG A 108 5.94 4.63 -8.89
C ARG A 108 4.66 3.79 -8.77
N LYS A 109 4.53 2.74 -9.57
CA LYS A 109 3.46 1.75 -9.39
C LYS A 109 3.85 0.77 -8.29
N ILE A 110 2.96 0.57 -7.32
CA ILE A 110 3.14 -0.39 -6.24
C ILE A 110 2.67 -1.77 -6.72
N GLY A 111 3.39 -2.82 -6.32
CA GLY A 111 2.95 -4.21 -6.48
C GLY A 111 3.21 -4.88 -7.83
N PHE A 112 4.06 -4.30 -8.67
CA PHE A 112 4.52 -4.92 -9.91
C PHE A 112 5.99 -5.34 -9.77
N LEU A 113 6.25 -6.44 -9.05
CA LEU A 113 7.47 -7.21 -9.22
C LEU A 113 7.16 -8.42 -10.11
N VAL A 114 7.22 -8.17 -11.41
CA VAL A 114 7.43 -9.16 -12.47
C VAL A 114 8.78 -8.68 -13.06
N ASP A 115 9.93 -9.29 -12.88
CA ASP A 115 10.24 -10.73 -12.86
C ASP A 115 11.20 -11.11 -11.73
N SER A 116 10.95 -12.27 -11.13
CA SER A 116 12.04 -13.13 -10.70
C SER A 116 12.53 -13.89 -11.93
N GLN A 117 13.84 -13.83 -12.20
CA GLN A 117 14.64 -14.67 -13.11
C GLN A 117 14.81 -14.18 -14.56
N GLU A 118 15.98 -13.62 -14.85
CA GLU A 118 16.88 -14.10 -15.92
C GLU A 118 18.33 -13.69 -15.57
N ASP A 119 19.06 -14.62 -14.94
CA ASP A 119 20.48 -14.97 -15.14
C ASP A 119 20.85 -16.20 -14.30
#